data_AF-A0A7S2WLQ4-F1
#
_entry.id   AF-A0A7S2WLQ4-F1
#
_cell.length_a   1.000
_cell.length_b   1.000
_cell.length_c   1.000
_cell.angle_alpha   90.00
_cell.angle_beta   90.00
_cell.angle_gamma   90.00
#
_symmetry.space_group_name_H-M   'P 1'
#
loop_
_entity.id
_entity.type
_entity.pdbx_description
1 polymer ?
#
loop_
_entity_poly.entity_id
_entity_poly.type
_entity_poly.pdbx_seq_one_letter_code
_entity_poly.pdbx_strand_id
1 'polypeptide(L)'
;SEDYNKLALHFFVHDLSHAERSVDQRMLREIQDGIAALSSNDVQKIIHANAGGPYGSTVLKGVQADSDRVWDQVVMGGHGGGVKNDWYKASIRIDGHATDPWTARAIRQ
;
A
#
# COMPACT_ATOMS: atom_id res chain seq x y z
N SER A 1 -30.13 -9.64 -15.81
CA SER A 1 -29.10 -8.67 -15.41
C SER A 1 -27.76 -9.37 -15.57
N GLU A 2 -27.29 -9.53 -16.82
CA GLU A 2 -26.22 -10.49 -17.15
C GLU A 2 -24.88 -9.86 -17.56
N ASP A 3 -24.69 -8.54 -17.49
CA ASP A 3 -23.43 -7.93 -17.91
C ASP A 3 -22.73 -7.20 -16.76
N TYR A 4 -22.15 -7.96 -15.82
CA TYR A 4 -21.23 -7.41 -14.83
C TYR A 4 -19.79 -7.51 -15.33
N ASN A 5 -19.20 -6.35 -15.65
CA ASN A 5 -17.80 -6.25 -16.03
C ASN A 5 -16.91 -6.39 -14.80
N LYS A 6 -16.06 -7.42 -14.81
CA LYS A 6 -15.12 -7.69 -13.72
C LYS A 6 -13.76 -7.08 -14.05
N LEU A 7 -13.09 -6.50 -13.06
CA LEU A 7 -11.80 -5.83 -13.23
C LEU A 7 -10.86 -6.25 -12.11
N ALA A 8 -9.66 -6.70 -12.49
CA ALA A 8 -8.53 -6.90 -11.60
C ALA A 8 -7.57 -5.71 -11.75
N LEU A 9 -7.21 -5.09 -10.62
CA LEU A 9 -6.29 -3.96 -10.57
C LEU A 9 -5.02 -4.36 -9.85
N HIS A 10 -3.89 -3.97 -10.43
CA HIS A 10 -2.58 -4.05 -9.81
C HIS A 10 -2.07 -2.64 -9.53
N PHE A 11 -1.77 -2.36 -8.27
CA PHE A 11 -1.12 -1.11 -7.89
C PHE A 11 0.29 -1.42 -7.42
N PHE A 12 1.26 -0.64 -7.85
CA PHE A 12 2.60 -0.71 -7.30
C PHE A 12 3.21 0.67 -7.16
N VAL A 13 4.07 0.82 -6.17
CA VAL A 13 4.86 2.03 -5.96
C VAL A 13 6.15 1.86 -6.74
N HIS A 14 6.38 2.77 -7.70
CA HIS A 14 7.56 2.71 -8.55
C HIS A 14 8.86 2.85 -7.75
N ASP A 15 8.89 3.77 -6.80
CA ASP A 15 10.00 3.98 -5.89
C ASP A 15 9.51 3.90 -4.45
N LEU A 16 9.78 2.76 -3.83
CA LEU A 16 9.39 2.49 -2.44
C LEU A 16 10.08 3.43 -1.45
N SER A 17 11.21 4.06 -1.78
CA SER A 17 11.93 4.92 -0.82
C SER A 17 11.09 6.09 -0.34
N HIS A 18 10.18 6.61 -1.18
CA HIS A 18 9.24 7.65 -0.81
C HIS A 18 8.15 7.13 0.15
N ALA A 19 7.66 5.91 -0.07
CA ALA A 19 6.70 5.25 0.81
C ALA A 19 7.33 4.88 2.15
N GLU A 20 8.55 4.34 2.12
CA GLU A 20 9.35 4.04 3.31
C GLU A 20 9.54 5.28 4.17
N ARG A 21 10.01 6.38 3.56
CA ARG A 21 10.19 7.66 4.26
C ARG A 21 8.89 8.20 4.84
N SER A 22 7.77 8.08 4.12
CA SER A 22 6.45 8.51 4.62
C SER A 22 6.01 7.70 5.84
N VAL A 23 6.26 6.39 5.84
CA VAL A 23 5.95 5.50 6.98
C VAL A 23 6.88 5.81 8.15
N ASP A 24 8.18 5.97 7.92
CA ASP A 24 9.15 6.28 8.97
C ASP A 24 8.85 7.62 9.64
N GLN A 25 8.53 8.65 8.85
CA GLN A 25 8.13 9.96 9.39
C GLN A 25 6.86 9.88 10.23
N ARG A 26 5.88 9.06 9.82
CA ARG A 26 4.67 8.84 10.62
C ARG A 26 5.01 8.12 11.92
N MET A 27 5.81 7.06 11.86
CA MET A 27 6.22 6.28 13.03
C MET A 27 6.98 7.13 14.06
N LEU A 28 7.87 8.03 13.58
CA LEU A 28 8.56 8.98 14.46
C LEU A 28 7.57 9.92 15.19
N ARG A 29 6.52 10.39 14.50
CA ARG A 29 5.47 11.21 15.12
C ARG A 29 4.66 10.39 16.14
N GLU A 30 4.25 9.17 15.80
CA GLU A 30 3.52 8.27 16.70
C GLU A 30 4.30 8.02 18.01
N ILE A 31 5.62 7.86 17.92
CA ILE A 31 6.50 7.73 19.09
C ILE A 31 6.51 9.02 19.93
N GLN A 32 6.68 10.18 19.29
CA GLN A 32 6.70 11.47 19.98
C GLN A 32 5.36 11.78 20.65
N ASP A 33 4.26 11.56 19.94
CA ASP A 33 2.89 11.72 20.44
C ASP A 33 2.63 10.75 21.60
N GLY A 34 3.14 9.52 21.53
CA GLY A 34 3.07 8.54 22.61
C GLY A 34 3.80 8.99 23.88
N ILE A 35 5.03 9.50 23.75
CA ILE A 35 5.80 10.04 24.89
C ILE A 35 5.08 11.24 25.52
N ALA A 36 4.55 12.14 24.69
CA ALA A 36 3.80 13.30 25.16
C ALA A 36 2.49 12.89 25.86
N ALA A 37 1.78 11.91 25.30
CA ALA A 37 0.54 11.36 25.87
C ALA A 37 0.78 10.70 27.23
N LEU A 38 1.83 9.87 27.37
CA LEU A 38 2.23 9.26 28.64
C LEU A 38 2.50 10.32 29.71
N SER A 39 3.15 11.42 29.34
CA SER A 39 3.45 12.53 30.26
C SER A 39 2.19 13.29 30.73
N SER A 40 1.09 13.18 29.98
CA SER A 40 -0.16 13.88 30.28
C SER A 40 -1.14 13.10 31.16
N ASN A 41 -0.88 11.81 31.39
CA ASN A 41 -1.76 10.87 32.10
C ASN A 41 -3.21 10.79 31.54
N ASP A 42 -3.41 11.22 30.29
CA ASP A 42 -4.67 11.19 29.57
C ASP A 42 -4.74 9.92 28.70
N VAL A 43 -5.60 8.98 29.10
CA VAL A 43 -5.73 7.68 28.43
C VAL A 43 -6.19 7.82 26.97
N GLN A 44 -6.97 8.85 26.63
CA GLN A 44 -7.45 9.05 25.26
C GLN A 44 -6.30 9.46 24.35
N LYS A 45 -5.37 10.29 24.83
CA LYS A 45 -4.16 10.65 24.08
C LYS A 45 -3.26 9.45 23.83
N ILE A 46 -3.18 8.51 24.79
CA ILE A 46 -2.38 7.28 24.62
C ILE A 46 -2.98 6.40 23.51
N ILE A 47 -4.31 6.27 23.47
CA ILE A 47 -5.00 5.50 22.43
C ILE A 47 -4.81 6.16 21.05
N HIS A 48 -4.93 7.48 20.97
CA HIS A 48 -4.86 8.22 19.71
C HIS A 48 -3.44 8.47 19.19
N ALA A 49 -2.41 8.35 20.04
CA ALA A 49 -1.01 8.52 19.62
C ALA A 49 -0.59 7.48 18.58
N ASN A 50 -1.26 6.33 18.53
CA ASN A 50 -1.00 5.32 17.53
C ASN A 50 -1.93 5.48 16.32
N ALA A 51 -1.43 6.14 15.27
CA ALA A 51 -2.13 6.31 14.01
C ALA A 51 -1.88 5.15 13.01
N GLY A 52 -1.01 4.19 13.36
CA GLY A 52 -0.49 3.16 12.47
C GLY A 52 -0.48 1.76 13.09
N GLY A 53 -0.30 0.74 12.26
CA GLY A 53 0.01 -0.60 12.75
C GLY A 53 1.46 -0.71 13.23
N PRO A 54 1.86 -1.82 13.86
CA PRO A 54 3.21 -2.02 14.41
C PRO A 54 4.30 -2.18 13.32
N TYR A 55 3.95 -2.05 12.05
CA TYR A 55 4.82 -2.36 10.93
C TYR A 55 5.47 -1.08 10.39
N GLY A 56 6.79 -1.01 10.52
CA GLY A 56 7.61 0.05 9.92
C GLY A 56 7.81 -0.16 8.42
N SER A 57 8.57 0.75 7.80
CA SER A 57 8.84 0.77 6.35
C SER A 57 9.46 -0.52 5.80
N THR A 58 10.14 -1.30 6.64
CA THR A 58 10.86 -2.53 6.26
C THR A 58 9.96 -3.61 5.63
N VAL A 59 8.66 -3.62 5.93
CA VAL A 59 7.72 -4.61 5.37
C VAL A 59 7.30 -4.27 3.94
N LEU A 60 7.46 -3.02 3.49
CA LEU A 60 6.87 -2.55 2.23
C LEU A 60 7.42 -3.29 1.01
N LYS A 61 8.73 -3.63 1.01
CA LYS A 61 9.35 -4.42 -0.07
C LYS A 61 8.74 -5.81 -0.16
N GLY A 62 8.51 -6.47 0.97
CA GLY A 62 7.88 -7.79 1.03
C GLY A 62 6.43 -7.74 0.55
N VAL A 63 5.67 -6.74 1.00
CA VAL A 63 4.28 -6.55 0.57
C VAL A 63 4.17 -6.32 -0.93
N GLN A 64 5.02 -5.48 -1.51
CA GLN A 64 5.01 -5.26 -2.97
C GLN A 64 5.41 -6.53 -3.72
N ALA A 65 6.47 -7.24 -3.27
CA ALA A 65 6.90 -8.49 -3.88
C ALA A 65 5.81 -9.57 -3.84
N ASP A 66 5.08 -9.70 -2.73
CA ASP A 66 3.97 -10.64 -2.62
C ASP A 66 2.78 -10.23 -3.48
N SER A 67 2.49 -8.93 -3.57
CA SER A 67 1.47 -8.40 -4.48
C SER A 67 1.79 -8.71 -5.94
N ASP A 68 3.03 -8.46 -6.36
CA ASP A 68 3.51 -8.74 -7.71
C ASP A 68 3.45 -10.25 -8.01
N ARG A 69 3.88 -11.08 -7.06
CA ARG A 69 3.78 -12.54 -7.15
C ARG A 69 2.33 -13.01 -7.33
N VAL A 70 1.38 -12.46 -6.57
CA VAL A 70 -0.05 -12.80 -6.71
C VAL A 70 -0.58 -12.35 -8.07
N TRP A 71 -0.21 -11.15 -8.52
CA TRP A 71 -0.59 -10.66 -9.84
C TRP A 71 -0.12 -11.60 -10.94
N ASP A 72 1.16 -11.98 -10.93
CA ASP A 72 1.75 -12.82 -11.96
C ASP A 72 1.21 -14.26 -11.92
N GLN A 73 1.10 -14.85 -10.74
CA GLN A 73 0.75 -16.27 -10.59
C GLN A 73 -0.75 -16.53 -10.65
N VAL A 74 -1.56 -15.62 -10.10
CA VAL A 74 -3.01 -15.81 -9.92
C VAL A 74 -3.81 -14.98 -10.91
N VAL A 75 -3.36 -13.79 -11.29
CA VAL A 75 -4.12 -12.94 -12.23
C VAL A 75 -3.68 -13.18 -13.67
N MET A 76 -2.37 -13.29 -13.91
CA MET A 76 -1.79 -13.47 -15.24
C MET A 76 -1.49 -14.95 -15.58
N GLY A 77 -1.41 -15.83 -14.58
CA GLY A 77 -1.03 -17.24 -14.72
C GLY A 77 -2.01 -18.07 -15.56
N GLY A 78 -1.66 -18.32 -16.82
CA GLY A 78 -2.53 -18.93 -17.84
C GLY A 78 -2.72 -20.46 -17.79
N HIS A 79 -2.38 -21.17 -16.72
CA HIS A 79 -2.51 -22.64 -16.66
C HIS A 79 -3.44 -23.08 -15.52
N GLY A 80 -4.75 -22.97 -15.75
CA GLY A 80 -5.80 -23.57 -14.90
C GLY A 80 -6.14 -22.83 -13.61
N GLY A 81 -5.43 -21.76 -13.24
CA GLY A 81 -5.61 -21.03 -11.98
C GLY A 81 -5.61 -19.50 -12.08
N GLY A 82 -5.67 -18.95 -13.29
CA GLY A 82 -5.79 -17.51 -13.54
C GLY A 82 -7.18 -16.98 -13.21
N VAL A 83 -7.31 -15.71 -12.81
CA VAL A 83 -8.61 -15.02 -12.85
C VAL A 83 -9.15 -15.16 -14.28
N LYS A 84 -10.39 -15.68 -14.41
CA LYS A 84 -10.97 -16.08 -15.70
C LYS A 84 -10.80 -14.98 -16.77
N ASN A 85 -10.67 -15.42 -18.03
CA ASN A 85 -10.44 -14.53 -19.18
C ASN A 85 -11.52 -13.44 -19.39
N ASP A 86 -12.66 -13.52 -18.69
CA ASP A 86 -13.73 -12.51 -18.70
C ASP A 86 -13.43 -11.28 -17.83
N TRP A 87 -12.32 -11.25 -17.09
CA TRP A 87 -11.92 -10.08 -16.31
C TRP A 87 -11.01 -9.15 -17.11
N TYR A 88 -11.35 -7.86 -17.10
CA TYR A 88 -10.43 -6.80 -17.47
C TYR A 88 -9.27 -6.77 -16.46
N LYS A 89 -8.09 -6.36 -16.94
CA LYS A 89 -6.87 -6.29 -16.14
C LYS A 89 -6.19 -4.95 -16.40
N ALA A 90 -5.77 -4.26 -15.34
CA ALA A 90 -4.99 -3.03 -15.48
C ALA A 90 -3.98 -2.88 -14.35
N SER A 91 -2.82 -2.32 -14.69
CA SER A 91 -1.82 -1.88 -13.71
C SER A 91 -1.83 -0.36 -13.60
N ILE A 92 -1.68 0.12 -12.37
CA ILE A 92 -1.57 1.52 -12.01
C ILE A 92 -0.25 1.70 -11.25
N ARG A 93 0.62 2.52 -11.83
CA ARG A 93 1.86 2.94 -11.21
C ARG A 93 1.59 4.12 -10.30
N ILE A 94 2.08 4.04 -9.08
CA ILE A 94 2.10 5.13 -8.12
C ILE A 94 3.51 5.69 -8.06
N ASP A 95 3.65 6.99 -8.34
CA ASP A 95 4.90 7.72 -8.25
C ASP A 95 4.86 8.60 -7.00
N GLY A 96 5.69 8.23 -6.01
CA GLY A 96 5.90 9.03 -4.81
C GLY A 96 6.81 10.22 -5.12
N HIS A 97 6.53 11.34 -4.47
CA HIS A 97 7.33 12.56 -4.56
C HIS A 97 7.68 13.05 -3.15
N ALA A 98 8.83 13.71 -3.00
CA ALA A 98 9.28 14.23 -1.71
C ALA A 98 8.57 15.53 -1.30
N THR A 99 8.27 16.38 -2.29
CA THR A 99 7.74 17.74 -2.09
C THR A 99 6.42 17.98 -2.83
N ASP A 100 6.19 17.24 -3.91
CA ASP A 100 4.99 17.36 -4.73
C ASP A 100 3.94 16.30 -4.33
N PRO A 101 2.67 16.49 -4.73
CA PRO A 101 1.65 15.46 -4.57
C PRO A 101 2.06 14.16 -5.27
N TRP A 102 1.71 13.03 -4.66
CA TRP A 102 1.88 11.72 -5.29
C TRP A 102 0.98 11.61 -6.52
N THR A 103 1.47 10.93 -7.55
CA THR A 103 0.73 10.76 -8.80
C THR A 103 0.44 9.28 -9.08
N ALA A 104 -0.66 9.03 -9.80
CA ALA A 104 -1.07 7.70 -10.21
C ALA A 104 -1.30 7.69 -11.72
N ARG A 105 -0.75 6.70 -12.43
CA ARG A 105 -0.89 6.58 -13.89
C ARG A 105 -1.17 5.15 -14.29
N ALA A 106 -2.14 4.98 -15.18
CA ALA A 106 -2.38 3.70 -15.83
C ALA A 106 -1.18 3.32 -16.69
N ILE A 107 -0.82 2.04 -16.66
CA ILE A 107 0.25 1.48 -17.47
C ILE A 107 -0.39 0.53 -18.47
N ARG A 108 -0.07 0.72 -19.75
CA ARG A 108 -0.37 -0.29 -20.75
C ARG A 108 0.63 -1.43 -20.57
N GLN A 109 0.10 -2.61 -20.26
CA GLN A 109 0.82 -3.88 -20.38
C GLN A 109 0.87 -4.30 -21.85
#